data_AF-A0A4R3HXZ6-F1
#
_entry.id   AF-A0A4R3HXZ6-F1
#
_cell.length_a   1.000
_cell.length_b   1.000
_cell.length_c   1.000
_cell.angle_alpha   90.00
_cell.angle_beta   90.00
_cell.angle_gamma   90.00
#
_symmetry.space_group_name_H-M   'P 1'
#
loop_
_entity.id
_entity.type
_entity.pdbx_description
1 polymer ?
#
loop_
_entity_poly.entity_id
_entity_poly.type
_entity_poly.pdbx_seq_one_letter_code
_entity_poly.pdbx_strand_id
1 'polypeptide(L)'
;MHISDQTMTEFFYQNFRAECRKIELKLDEKSQHYVVNLAVRYAHSDQIFMQEGDGKSLPTLAFLYRDALSASSKRERNGLIQTLGDTALFLAAFFPTVWQRRGLNRSYFIAMSESAFSYLALLETTNDSPFAELAEKNEPVATCLGKTLNR
;
A
#
# COMPACT_ATOMS: atom_id res chain seq x y z
N MET A 1 -21.66 -21.71 7.92
CA MET A 1 -20.54 -21.24 8.74
C MET A 1 -19.86 -20.09 7.98
N HIS A 2 -20.39 -18.87 8.13
CA HIS A 2 -19.80 -17.65 7.57
C HIS A 2 -18.66 -17.24 8.51
N ILE A 3 -17.44 -17.67 8.22
CA ILE A 3 -16.25 -16.96 8.70
C ILE A 3 -16.17 -15.74 7.77
N SER A 4 -17.07 -14.78 7.99
CA SER A 4 -17.26 -13.63 7.11
C SER A 4 -16.18 -12.60 7.40
N ASP A 5 -15.63 -11.99 6.36
CA ASP A 5 -14.54 -10.97 6.30
C ASP A 5 -14.25 -10.12 7.55
N GLN A 6 -15.25 -9.80 8.37
CA GLN A 6 -15.08 -9.19 9.69
C GLN A 6 -14.04 -9.88 10.58
N THR A 7 -13.94 -11.22 10.57
CA THR A 7 -12.93 -11.93 11.38
C THR A 7 -11.51 -11.73 10.85
N MET A 8 -11.38 -11.60 9.53
CA MET A 8 -10.07 -11.44 8.87
C MET A 8 -9.56 -10.00 9.00
N THR A 9 -10.43 -9.02 8.82
CA THR A 9 -10.09 -7.61 9.06
C THR A 9 -9.66 -7.38 10.51
N GLU A 10 -10.40 -7.92 11.49
CA GLU A 10 -10.03 -7.80 12.91
C GLU A 10 -8.69 -8.47 13.20
N PHE A 11 -8.43 -9.67 12.63
CA PHE A 11 -7.15 -10.35 12.76
C PHE A 11 -5.99 -9.49 12.20
N PHE A 12 -6.12 -8.97 10.98
CA PHE A 12 -5.12 -8.09 10.39
C PHE A 12 -4.94 -6.80 11.19
N TYR A 13 -6.03 -6.24 11.72
CA TYR A 13 -6.01 -5.05 12.55
C TYR A 13 -5.18 -5.26 13.82
N GLN A 14 -5.43 -6.35 14.53
CA GLN A 14 -4.70 -6.68 15.77
C GLN A 14 -3.22 -6.95 15.51
N ASN A 15 -2.91 -7.71 14.45
CA ASN A 15 -1.53 -8.03 14.10
C ASN A 15 -0.76 -6.80 13.61
N PHE A 16 -1.36 -5.98 12.76
CA PHE A 16 -0.76 -4.72 12.31
C PHE A 16 -0.43 -3.81 13.49
N ARG A 17 -1.39 -3.59 14.40
CA ARG A 17 -1.15 -2.79 15.61
C ARG A 17 -0.09 -3.41 16.51
N ALA A 18 -0.02 -4.73 16.61
CA ALA A 18 1.03 -5.40 17.36
C ALA A 18 2.42 -5.14 16.76
N GLU A 19 2.56 -5.18 15.43
CA GLU A 19 3.83 -4.84 14.76
C GLU A 19 4.18 -3.34 14.88
N CYS A 20 3.20 -2.43 14.81
CA CYS A 20 3.42 -1.00 15.04
C CYS A 20 3.90 -0.71 16.47
N ARG A 21 3.31 -1.36 17.48
CA ARG A 21 3.70 -1.20 18.89
C ARG A 21 5.16 -1.56 19.14
N LYS A 22 5.70 -2.57 18.46
CA LYS A 22 7.11 -3.00 18.62
C LYS A 22 8.12 -1.96 18.18
N ILE A 23 7.73 -1.05 17.30
CA ILE A 23 8.58 0.03 16.79
C ILE A 23 8.10 1.41 17.25
N GLU A 24 7.21 1.45 18.24
CA GLU A 24 6.62 2.67 18.81
C GLU A 24 5.93 3.57 17.76
N LEU A 25 5.50 2.98 16.63
CA LEU A 25 4.78 3.70 15.59
C LEU A 25 3.35 4.00 16.06
N LYS A 26 3.06 5.29 16.22
CA LYS A 26 1.72 5.80 16.48
C LYS A 26 1.09 6.24 15.16
N LEU A 27 -0.07 5.67 14.85
CA LEU A 27 -0.90 6.05 13.71
C LEU A 27 -2.29 6.44 14.22
N ASP A 28 -2.91 7.38 13.54
CA ASP A 28 -4.32 7.69 13.77
C ASP A 28 -5.20 6.52 13.35
N GLU A 29 -6.39 6.43 13.95
CA GLU A 29 -7.30 5.30 13.75
C GLU A 29 -7.65 5.11 12.28
N LYS A 30 -7.85 6.20 11.54
CA LYS A 30 -8.17 6.17 10.11
C LYS A 30 -7.03 5.61 9.26
N SER A 31 -5.78 5.98 9.57
CA SER A 31 -4.60 5.44 8.90
C SER A 31 -4.45 3.95 9.17
N GLN A 32 -4.73 3.50 10.40
CA GLN A 32 -4.75 2.08 10.75
C GLN A 32 -5.82 1.34 9.94
N HIS A 33 -7.06 1.84 9.93
CA HIS A 33 -8.15 1.25 9.14
C HIS A 33 -7.84 1.23 7.65
N TYR A 34 -7.25 2.30 7.11
CA TYR A 34 -6.85 2.37 5.70
C TYR A 34 -5.85 1.26 5.34
N VAL A 35 -4.76 1.15 6.11
CA VAL A 35 -3.70 0.17 5.86
C VAL A 35 -4.17 -1.26 6.08
N VAL A 36 -5.04 -1.50 7.05
CA VAL A 36 -5.61 -2.83 7.29
C VAL A 36 -6.57 -3.22 6.17
N ASN A 37 -7.42 -2.29 5.70
CA ASN A 37 -8.26 -2.55 4.53
C ASN A 37 -7.42 -2.79 3.27
N LEU A 38 -6.29 -2.10 3.11
CA LEU A 38 -5.32 -2.37 2.07
C LEU A 38 -4.77 -3.80 2.17
N ALA A 39 -4.35 -4.23 3.36
CA ALA A 39 -3.86 -5.58 3.62
C ALA A 39 -4.90 -6.65 3.28
N VAL A 40 -6.15 -6.45 3.72
CA VAL A 40 -7.27 -7.35 3.42
C VAL A 40 -7.51 -7.46 1.91
N ARG A 41 -7.59 -6.32 1.20
CA ARG A 41 -7.76 -6.31 -0.27
C ARG A 41 -6.67 -7.11 -0.97
N TYR A 42 -5.43 -7.03 -0.49
CA TYR A 42 -4.31 -7.74 -1.10
C TYR A 42 -4.18 -9.20 -0.68
N ALA A 43 -4.54 -9.55 0.56
CA ALA A 43 -4.60 -10.95 1.00
C ALA A 43 -5.65 -11.74 0.19
N HIS A 44 -6.76 -11.10 -0.20
CA HIS A 44 -7.72 -11.70 -1.13
C HIS A 44 -7.21 -11.74 -2.58
N SER A 45 -6.20 -10.94 -2.93
CA SER A 45 -5.65 -10.84 -4.28
C SER A 45 -4.36 -11.63 -4.48
N ASP A 46 -4.01 -12.57 -3.59
CA ASP A 46 -2.96 -13.59 -3.76
C ASP A 46 -3.06 -14.36 -5.10
N GLN A 47 -4.20 -14.26 -5.82
CA GLN A 47 -4.37 -14.75 -7.18
C GLN A 47 -3.78 -13.85 -8.29
N ILE A 48 -3.39 -12.60 -8.02
CA ILE A 48 -3.06 -11.60 -9.06
C ILE A 48 -1.55 -11.43 -9.26
N PHE A 49 -0.70 -11.67 -8.24
CA PHE A 49 0.74 -11.39 -8.33
C PHE A 49 1.61 -12.58 -8.77
N MET A 50 1.03 -13.78 -8.97
CA MET A 50 1.77 -15.00 -9.32
C MET A 50 1.52 -15.54 -10.72
N GLN A 51 0.79 -14.83 -11.59
CA GLN A 51 0.57 -15.29 -12.96
C GLN A 51 0.99 -14.26 -14.01
N GLU A 52 2.28 -13.92 -14.04
CA GLU A 52 2.93 -13.58 -15.30
C GLU A 52 4.24 -14.37 -15.41
N GLY A 53 4.12 -15.54 -16.07
CA GLY A 53 5.26 -16.17 -16.70
C GLY A 53 5.90 -15.20 -17.67
N ASP A 54 7.23 -15.13 -17.66
CA ASP A 54 8.08 -14.19 -18.40
C ASP A 54 8.24 -12.79 -17.78
N GLY A 55 8.87 -12.73 -16.61
CA GLY A 55 10.01 -11.81 -16.46
C GLY A 55 9.78 -10.29 -16.39
N LYS A 56 8.55 -9.76 -16.51
CA LYS A 56 8.29 -8.32 -16.61
C LYS A 56 7.32 -7.82 -15.54
N SER A 57 7.84 -7.40 -14.40
CA SER A 57 6.99 -7.03 -13.26
C SER A 57 7.10 -5.55 -12.83
N LEU A 58 7.77 -4.70 -13.62
CA LEU A 58 7.71 -3.24 -13.49
C LEU A 58 6.71 -2.49 -14.42
N PRO A 59 6.20 -3.08 -15.53
CA PRO A 59 5.29 -2.36 -16.43
C PRO A 59 4.00 -1.88 -15.77
N THR A 60 3.45 -2.59 -14.79
CA THR A 60 2.14 -2.28 -14.19
C THR A 60 2.10 -0.93 -13.48
N LEU A 61 3.14 -0.56 -12.72
CA LEU A 61 3.17 0.75 -12.04
C LEU A 61 3.40 1.89 -13.03
N ALA A 62 4.25 1.68 -14.04
CA ALA A 62 4.48 2.66 -15.10
C ALA A 62 3.22 2.86 -15.96
N PHE A 63 2.44 1.80 -16.20
CA PHE A 63 1.15 1.86 -16.88
C PHE A 63 0.10 2.57 -16.03
N LEU A 64 -0.04 2.23 -14.73
CA LEU A 64 -0.93 2.97 -13.83
C LEU A 64 -0.61 4.46 -13.78
N TYR A 65 0.67 4.82 -13.74
CA TYR A 65 1.10 6.22 -13.77
C TYR A 65 0.78 6.91 -15.11
N ARG A 66 1.06 6.24 -16.23
CA ARG A 66 0.72 6.75 -17.58
C ARG A 66 -0.80 6.93 -17.75
N ASP A 67 -1.58 5.99 -17.24
CA ASP A 67 -3.03 6.03 -17.32
C ASP A 67 -3.57 7.18 -16.45
N ALA A 68 -2.95 7.45 -15.29
CA ALA A 68 -3.26 8.62 -14.47
C ALA A 68 -2.99 9.95 -15.22
N LEU A 69 -1.90 10.02 -15.99
CA LEU A 69 -1.60 11.19 -16.83
C LEU A 69 -2.60 11.36 -18.00
N SER A 70 -3.21 10.26 -18.45
CA SER A 70 -4.15 10.21 -19.57
C SER A 70 -5.62 10.30 -19.14
N ALA A 71 -5.89 10.34 -17.84
CA ALA A 71 -7.23 10.33 -17.28
C ALA A 71 -8.04 11.57 -17.70
N SER A 72 -9.30 11.34 -18.06
CA SER A 72 -10.18 12.39 -18.60
C SER A 72 -10.80 13.27 -17.51
N SER A 73 -10.78 12.79 -16.26
CA SER A 73 -11.31 13.54 -15.11
C SER A 73 -10.34 13.57 -13.93
N LYS A 74 -10.43 14.62 -13.11
CA LYS A 74 -9.64 14.72 -11.86
C LYS A 74 -9.93 13.56 -10.90
N ARG A 75 -11.19 13.10 -10.84
CA ARG A 75 -11.60 11.97 -9.98
C ARG A 75 -10.92 10.67 -10.41
N GLU A 76 -10.94 10.38 -11.70
CA GLU A 76 -10.29 9.21 -12.27
C GLU A 76 -8.78 9.24 -12.05
N ARG A 77 -8.13 10.38 -12.31
CA ARG A 77 -6.71 10.58 -12.05
C ARG A 77 -6.35 10.32 -10.59
N ASN A 78 -7.12 10.87 -9.66
CA ASN A 78 -6.85 10.71 -8.23
C ASN A 78 -7.02 9.24 -7.80
N GLY A 79 -8.03 8.53 -8.33
CA GLY A 79 -8.20 7.10 -8.08
C GLY A 79 -7.04 6.25 -8.59
N LEU A 80 -6.50 6.59 -9.77
CA LEU A 80 -5.31 5.92 -10.33
C LEU A 80 -4.05 6.21 -9.50
N ILE A 81 -3.88 7.44 -9.01
CA ILE A 81 -2.76 7.79 -8.12
C ILE A 81 -2.88 7.09 -6.77
N GLN A 82 -4.09 6.96 -6.22
CA GLN A 82 -4.33 6.18 -5.01
C GLN A 82 -3.96 4.72 -5.22
N THR A 83 -4.41 4.12 -6.33
CA THR A 83 -4.07 2.74 -6.68
C THR A 83 -2.56 2.56 -6.85
N LEU A 84 -1.87 3.53 -7.44
CA LEU A 84 -0.40 3.54 -7.56
C LEU A 84 0.28 3.53 -6.19
N GLY A 85 -0.15 4.42 -5.29
CA GLY A 85 0.40 4.52 -3.93
C GLY A 85 0.13 3.26 -3.10
N ASP A 86 -1.08 2.74 -3.16
CA ASP A 86 -1.52 1.49 -2.54
C ASP A 86 -0.67 0.30 -2.99
N THR A 87 -0.45 0.18 -4.31
CA THR A 87 0.36 -0.90 -4.90
C THR A 87 1.82 -0.76 -4.50
N ALA A 88 2.37 0.45 -4.54
CA ALA A 88 3.74 0.71 -4.14
C ALA A 88 3.99 0.41 -2.65
N LEU A 89 3.08 0.83 -1.76
CA LEU A 89 3.16 0.54 -0.32
C LEU A 89 3.14 -0.98 -0.06
N PHE A 90 2.25 -1.69 -0.74
CA PHE A 90 2.15 -3.15 -0.63
C PHE A 90 3.43 -3.84 -1.13
N LEU A 91 3.98 -3.44 -2.28
CA LEU A 91 5.23 -3.99 -2.80
C LEU A 91 6.43 -3.68 -1.89
N ALA A 92 6.45 -2.51 -1.25
CA ALA A 92 7.47 -2.16 -0.25
C ALA A 92 7.37 -3.01 1.03
N ALA A 93 6.16 -3.45 1.39
CA ALA A 93 5.90 -4.33 2.52
C ALA A 93 6.24 -5.81 2.23
N PHE A 94 5.92 -6.29 1.02
CA PHE A 94 6.13 -7.69 0.63
C PHE A 94 7.51 -7.98 0.04
N PHE A 95 8.26 -6.95 -0.37
CA PHE A 95 9.49 -6.97 -1.17
C PHE A 95 10.24 -8.32 -1.19
N PRO A 96 10.03 -9.17 -2.22
CA PRO A 96 10.79 -10.40 -2.32
C PRO A 96 12.20 -10.16 -2.87
N THR A 97 13.17 -10.96 -2.42
CA THR A 97 14.59 -10.85 -2.80
C THR A 97 14.86 -10.93 -4.31
N VAL A 98 13.90 -11.40 -5.11
CA VAL A 98 13.95 -11.45 -6.57
C VAL A 98 14.04 -10.07 -7.24
N TRP A 99 13.54 -8.99 -6.62
CA TRP A 99 13.57 -7.65 -7.21
C TRP A 99 14.89 -6.92 -7.03
N GLN A 100 15.63 -7.23 -5.96
CA GLN A 100 17.01 -6.79 -5.79
C GLN A 100 17.88 -7.21 -6.98
N ARG A 101 17.63 -8.40 -7.55
CA ARG A 101 18.34 -8.88 -8.75
C ARG A 101 18.04 -8.07 -10.01
N ARG A 102 16.97 -7.29 -10.03
CA ARG A 102 16.55 -6.39 -11.13
C ARG A 102 16.97 -4.93 -10.91
N GLY A 103 17.77 -4.64 -9.88
CA GLY A 103 18.27 -3.29 -9.57
C GLY A 103 17.26 -2.36 -8.90
N LEU A 104 16.08 -2.88 -8.52
CA LEU A 104 15.05 -2.11 -7.82
C LEU A 104 15.13 -2.41 -6.34
N ASN A 105 15.19 -1.38 -5.52
CA ASN A 105 15.26 -1.50 -4.07
C ASN A 105 13.90 -1.20 -3.44
N ARG A 106 13.71 -1.64 -2.20
CA ARG A 106 12.53 -1.32 -1.39
C ARG A 106 12.29 0.20 -1.30
N SER A 107 13.36 1.00 -1.24
CA SER A 107 13.31 2.45 -1.17
C SER A 107 12.63 3.11 -2.38
N TYR A 108 12.71 2.51 -3.57
CA TYR A 108 11.98 2.98 -4.75
C TYR A 108 10.47 2.92 -4.55
N PHE A 109 9.97 1.80 -4.03
CA PHE A 109 8.54 1.63 -3.77
C PHE A 109 8.06 2.53 -2.64
N ILE A 110 8.87 2.70 -1.57
CA ILE A 110 8.60 3.68 -0.50
C ILE A 110 8.46 5.09 -1.07
N ALA A 111 9.46 5.55 -1.84
CA ALA A 111 9.44 6.89 -2.42
C ALA A 111 8.22 7.10 -3.35
N MET A 112 7.80 6.05 -4.06
CA MET A 112 6.65 6.13 -4.94
C MET A 112 5.31 6.18 -4.20
N SER A 113 5.13 5.36 -3.14
CA SER A 113 3.94 5.46 -2.30
C SER A 113 3.87 6.77 -1.53
N GLU A 114 5.00 7.23 -1.00
CA GLU A 114 5.12 8.52 -0.31
C GLU A 114 4.72 9.68 -1.23
N SER A 115 5.23 9.69 -2.46
CA SER A 115 4.90 10.74 -3.44
C SER A 115 3.42 10.73 -3.82
N ALA A 116 2.83 9.54 -4.00
CA ALA A 116 1.41 9.40 -4.32
C ALA A 116 0.51 9.89 -3.17
N PHE A 117 0.79 9.47 -1.93
CA PHE A 117 0.02 9.91 -0.77
C PHE A 117 0.23 11.41 -0.48
N SER A 118 1.44 11.94 -0.64
CA SER A 118 1.69 13.39 -0.52
C SER A 118 0.86 14.18 -1.53
N TYR A 119 0.79 13.72 -2.79
CA TYR A 119 -0.05 14.35 -3.80
C TYR A 119 -1.53 14.33 -3.42
N LEU A 120 -2.04 13.18 -2.96
CA LEU A 120 -3.44 13.06 -2.54
C LEU A 120 -3.76 13.91 -1.32
N ALA A 121 -2.85 13.98 -0.34
CA ALA A 121 -2.98 14.82 0.84
C ALA A 121 -3.11 16.32 0.47
N LEU A 122 -2.38 16.78 -0.55
CA LEU A 122 -2.48 18.17 -1.04
C LEU A 122 -3.83 18.49 -1.71
N LEU A 123 -4.56 17.47 -2.17
CA LEU A 123 -5.85 17.64 -2.84
C LEU A 123 -7.04 17.56 -1.88
N GLU A 124 -6.86 17.00 -0.70
CA GLU A 124 -7.92 16.87 0.29
C GLU A 124 -7.96 18.10 1.19
N THR A 125 -9.14 18.72 1.27
CA THR A 125 -9.37 19.91 2.10
C THR A 125 -9.63 19.58 3.57
N THR A 126 -9.70 18.29 3.90
CA THR A 126 -9.99 17.81 5.25
C THR A 126 -8.71 17.35 5.92
N ASN A 127 -8.43 17.86 7.12
CA ASN A 127 -7.32 17.40 7.98
C ASN A 127 -7.46 15.94 8.44
N ASP A 128 -8.55 15.27 8.07
CA ASP A 128 -8.96 13.96 8.58
C ASP A 128 -8.69 12.83 7.56
N SER A 129 -7.79 13.11 6.62
CA SER A 129 -7.28 12.20 5.60
C SER A 129 -6.15 11.33 6.15
N PRO A 130 -6.10 10.02 5.83
CA PRO A 130 -4.96 9.21 6.18
C PRO A 130 -3.71 9.56 5.35
N PHE A 131 -3.86 10.22 4.19
CA PHE A 131 -2.76 10.31 3.21
C PHE A 131 -1.58 11.15 3.69
N ALA A 132 -1.81 12.21 4.46
CA ALA A 132 -0.72 13.03 5.01
C ALA A 132 0.15 12.20 5.98
N GLU A 133 -0.49 11.51 6.92
CA GLU A 133 0.21 10.66 7.89
C GLU A 133 0.87 9.46 7.22
N LEU A 134 0.22 8.84 6.23
CA LEU A 134 0.77 7.70 5.48
C LEU A 134 1.93 8.09 4.56
N ALA A 135 2.00 9.35 4.11
CA ALA A 135 3.17 9.88 3.43
C ALA A 135 4.33 10.07 4.43
N GLU A 136 4.08 10.77 5.54
CA GLU A 136 5.10 11.05 6.56
C GLU A 136 5.70 9.77 7.17
N LYS A 137 4.85 8.78 7.47
CA LYS A 137 5.23 7.55 8.17
C LYS A 137 5.31 6.34 7.24
N ASN A 138 5.58 6.57 5.95
CA ASN A 138 5.45 5.53 4.92
C ASN A 138 6.33 4.29 5.17
N GLU A 139 7.62 4.48 5.41
CA GLU A 139 8.56 3.38 5.65
C GLU A 139 8.25 2.55 6.90
N PRO A 140 8.00 3.13 8.09
CA PRO A 140 7.63 2.34 9.25
C PRO A 140 6.27 1.64 9.06
N VAL A 141 5.30 2.26 8.37
CA VAL A 141 4.03 1.60 7.99
C VAL A 141 4.28 0.38 7.12
N ALA A 142 5.08 0.51 6.05
CA ALA A 142 5.44 -0.60 5.16
C ALA A 142 6.14 -1.74 5.92
N THR A 143 6.98 -1.39 6.90
CA THR A 143 7.68 -2.35 7.75
C THR A 143 6.70 -3.15 8.62
N CYS A 144 5.74 -2.46 9.26
CA CYS A 144 4.72 -3.12 10.07
C CYS A 144 3.83 -4.02 9.21
N LEU A 145 3.37 -3.52 8.07
CA LEU A 145 2.55 -4.26 7.12
C LEU A 145 3.26 -5.53 6.63
N GLY A 146 4.54 -5.42 6.27
CA GLY A 146 5.34 -6.57 5.83
C GLY A 146 5.49 -7.65 6.91
N LYS A 147 5.67 -7.25 8.17
CA LYS A 147 5.72 -8.20 9.30
C LYS A 147 4.36 -8.83 9.61
N THR A 148 3.26 -8.13 9.35
CA THR A 148 1.91 -8.65 9.53
C THR A 148 1.55 -9.69 8.48
N LEU A 149 2.00 -9.51 7.23
CA LEU A 149 1.67 -10.40 6.10
C LEU A 149 2.55 -11.66 6.03
N ASN A 150 3.78 -11.62 6.55
CA ASN A 150 4.74 -12.74 6.51
C ASN A 150 4.67 -13.67 7.74
N ARG A 151 3.53 -13.69 8.46
CA ARG A 151 3.29 -14.52 9.65
C ARG A 151 2.23 -15.58 9.36
#